data_AF-A0A1V3J9J5-F1
#
_entry.id   AF-A0A1V3J9J5-F1
#
_cell.length_a   1.000
_cell.length_b   1.000
_cell.length_c   1.000
_cell.angle_alpha   90.00
_cell.angle_beta   90.00
_cell.angle_gamma   90.00
#
_symmetry.space_group_name_H-M   'P 1'
#
loop_
_entity.id
_entity.type
_entity.pdbx_description
1 polymer ?
#
loop_
_entity_poly.entity_id
_entity_poly.type
_entity_poly.pdbx_seq_one_letter_code
_entity_poly.pdbx_strand_id
1 'polypeptide(L)'
;MKKEKIYYAHSSESLSESQWQILQNHLSQVAEMSANFACFFGSQEIARNTAKLHDLGKYTEAFDRRLRGGPSVDHATAGAKIAVERWGGGR
;
A
#
# COMPACT_ATOMS: atom_id res chain seq x y z
N MET A 1 -0.26 27.67 6.04
CA MET A 1 -1.02 26.50 5.55
C MET A 1 -0.04 25.34 5.40
N LYS A 2 -0.27 24.19 6.05
CA LYS A 2 0.54 22.98 5.79
C LYS A 2 0.07 22.41 4.46
N LYS A 3 0.97 22.26 3.49
CA LYS A 3 0.67 21.54 2.25
C LYS A 3 0.49 20.06 2.61
N GLU A 4 -0.66 19.48 2.33
CA GLU A 4 -0.84 18.03 2.51
C GLU A 4 0.15 17.29 1.62
N LYS A 5 0.87 16.34 2.22
CA LYS A 5 1.86 15.53 1.51
C LYS A 5 1.12 14.39 0.80
N ILE A 6 1.19 14.39 -0.53
CA ILE A 6 0.64 13.32 -1.35
C ILE A 6 1.67 12.20 -1.43
N TYR A 7 1.21 10.96 -1.28
CA TYR A 7 2.02 9.75 -1.47
C TYR A 7 1.51 8.99 -2.69
N TYR A 8 2.43 8.43 -3.46
CA TYR A 8 2.14 7.70 -4.69
C TYR A 8 2.52 6.22 -4.55
N ALA A 9 1.76 5.33 -5.19
CA ALA A 9 2.04 3.89 -5.23
C ALA A 9 2.96 3.51 -6.40
N HIS A 10 2.84 4.22 -7.52
CA HIS A 10 3.52 3.95 -8.79
C HIS A 10 3.91 5.25 -9.48
N SER A 11 5.05 5.21 -10.17
CA SER A 11 5.48 6.18 -11.17
C SER A 11 5.54 5.52 -12.55
N SER A 12 5.51 6.32 -13.60
CA SER A 12 5.75 5.87 -14.97
C SER A 12 6.62 6.88 -15.69
N GLU A 13 7.62 6.42 -16.44
CA GLU A 13 8.49 7.29 -17.25
C GLU A 13 7.70 8.01 -18.35
N SER A 14 6.59 7.43 -18.80
CA SER A 14 5.71 8.01 -19.81
C SER A 14 4.66 8.97 -19.26
N LEU A 15 4.54 9.11 -17.93
CA LEU A 15 3.51 9.92 -17.28
C LEU A 15 4.11 11.01 -16.40
N SER A 16 3.49 12.19 -16.43
CA SER A 16 3.80 13.25 -15.49
C SER A 16 3.42 12.88 -14.05
N GLU A 17 4.10 13.45 -13.05
CA GLU A 17 3.83 13.18 -11.62
C GLU A 17 2.37 13.45 -11.21
N SER A 18 1.71 14.40 -11.87
CA SER A 18 0.28 14.68 -11.64
C SER A 18 -0.65 13.52 -12.03
N GLN A 19 -0.15 12.58 -12.84
CA GLN A 19 -0.88 11.39 -13.28
C GLN A 19 -0.48 10.13 -12.50
N TRP A 20 0.47 10.24 -11.56
CA TRP A 20 0.88 9.11 -10.75
C TRP A 20 -0.27 8.65 -9.85
N GLN A 21 -0.34 7.33 -9.63
CA GLN A 21 -1.42 6.76 -8.83
C GLN A 21 -1.19 7.07 -7.35
N ILE A 22 -2.15 7.78 -6.74
CA ILE A 22 -2.13 8.08 -5.30
C ILE A 22 -2.21 6.78 -4.48
N LEU A 23 -1.34 6.65 -3.48
CA LEU A 23 -1.20 5.45 -2.66
C LEU A 23 -2.49 5.06 -1.94
N GLN A 24 -3.22 6.04 -1.37
CA GLN A 24 -4.49 5.78 -0.71
C GLN A 24 -5.53 5.14 -1.65
N ASN A 25 -5.61 5.65 -2.89
CA ASN A 25 -6.53 5.12 -3.90
C ASN A 25 -6.09 3.73 -4.34
N HIS A 26 -4.78 3.50 -4.49
CA HIS A 26 -4.22 2.20 -4.81
C HIS A 26 -4.59 1.16 -3.73
N LEU A 27 -4.28 1.43 -2.47
CA LEU A 27 -4.57 0.51 -1.36
C LEU A 27 -6.07 0.22 -1.22
N SER A 28 -6.92 1.23 -1.41
CA SER A 28 -8.38 1.06 -1.32
C SER A 28 -8.93 0.17 -2.45
N GLN A 29 -8.45 0.36 -3.68
CA GLN A 29 -8.86 -0.45 -4.83
C GLN A 29 -8.37 -1.89 -4.72
N VAL A 30 -7.11 -2.10 -4.36
CA VAL A 30 -6.55 -3.45 -4.16
C VAL A 30 -7.26 -4.17 -3.02
N ALA A 31 -7.63 -3.45 -1.95
CA ALA A 31 -8.37 -4.01 -0.82
C ALA A 31 -9.79 -4.45 -1.21
N GLU A 32 -10.50 -3.67 -2.01
CA GLU A 32 -11.83 -4.05 -2.49
C GLU A 32 -11.76 -5.26 -3.43
N MET A 33 -10.82 -5.23 -4.39
CA MET A 33 -10.61 -6.34 -5.32
C MET A 33 -10.24 -7.64 -4.59
N SER A 34 -9.35 -7.56 -3.60
CA SER A 34 -8.94 -8.72 -2.81
C SER A 34 -10.10 -9.28 -1.97
N ALA A 35 -10.93 -8.42 -1.39
CA ALA A 35 -12.12 -8.84 -0.67
C ALA A 35 -13.10 -9.58 -1.58
N ASN A 36 -13.31 -9.08 -2.81
CA ASN A 36 -14.19 -9.71 -3.79
C ASN A 36 -13.69 -11.10 -4.20
N PHE A 37 -12.39 -11.27 -4.43
CA PHE A 37 -11.82 -12.60 -4.71
C PHE A 37 -11.94 -13.56 -3.51
N ALA A 38 -11.80 -13.04 -2.29
CA ALA A 38 -11.89 -13.84 -1.08
C ALA A 38 -13.33 -14.17 -0.64
N CYS A 39 -14.34 -13.61 -1.33
CA CYS A 39 -15.75 -13.81 -1.01
C CYS A 39 -16.16 -15.28 -1.02
N PHE A 40 -15.68 -16.05 -2.00
CA PHE A 40 -15.95 -17.48 -2.10
C PHE A 40 -15.47 -18.28 -0.87
N PHE A 41 -14.43 -17.79 -0.19
CA PHE A 41 -13.82 -18.44 0.97
C PHE A 41 -14.31 -17.86 2.31
N GLY A 42 -15.30 -16.96 2.31
CA GLY A 42 -15.74 -16.26 3.52
C GLY A 42 -14.62 -15.44 4.18
N SER A 43 -13.57 -15.08 3.43
CA SER A 43 -12.32 -14.50 3.95
C SER A 43 -12.14 -13.04 3.52
N GLN A 44 -13.23 -12.32 3.22
CA GLN A 44 -13.19 -10.95 2.71
C GLN A 44 -12.44 -9.99 3.61
N GLU A 45 -12.67 -10.06 4.92
CA GLU A 45 -12.09 -9.12 5.89
C GLU A 45 -10.57 -9.26 5.97
N ILE A 46 -10.07 -10.48 6.12
CA ILE A 46 -8.63 -10.74 6.19
C ILE A 46 -7.94 -10.39 4.87
N ALA A 47 -8.57 -10.68 3.72
CA ALA A 47 -8.04 -10.32 2.42
C ALA A 47 -7.96 -8.80 2.23
N ARG A 48 -9.03 -8.08 2.63
CA ARG A 48 -9.09 -6.61 2.59
C ARG A 48 -7.99 -5.97 3.44
N ASN A 49 -7.81 -6.46 4.68
CA ASN A 49 -6.80 -5.93 5.59
C ASN A 49 -5.38 -6.25 5.12
N THR A 50 -5.14 -7.46 4.65
CA THR A 50 -3.84 -7.86 4.06
C THR A 50 -3.48 -6.97 2.87
N ALA A 51 -4.44 -6.75 1.98
CA ALA A 51 -4.29 -5.88 0.82
C ALA A 51 -4.05 -4.40 1.19
N LYS A 52 -4.67 -3.87 2.25
CA LYS A 52 -4.36 -2.51 2.73
C LYS A 52 -2.94 -2.40 3.29
N LEU A 53 -2.43 -3.47 3.88
CA LEU A 53 -1.14 -3.47 4.56
C LEU A 53 0.04 -3.78 3.65
N HIS A 54 -0.18 -4.48 2.52
CA HIS A 54 0.91 -5.01 1.68
C HIS A 54 1.96 -3.95 1.28
N ASP A 55 1.49 -2.73 1.03
CA ASP A 55 2.29 -1.59 0.54
C ASP A 55 2.38 -0.44 1.55
N LEU A 56 2.07 -0.70 2.82
CA LEU A 56 2.05 0.35 3.85
C LEU A 56 3.39 1.09 3.97
N GLY A 57 4.52 0.42 3.74
CA GLY A 57 5.84 1.04 3.77
C GLY A 57 6.10 2.07 2.65
N LYS A 58 5.20 2.18 1.67
CA LYS A 58 5.25 3.24 0.65
C LYS A 58 4.91 4.63 1.22
N TYR A 59 4.31 4.73 2.41
CA TYR A 59 4.12 5.98 3.14
C TYR A 59 5.43 6.50 3.78
N THR A 60 6.50 6.59 2.99
CA THR A 60 7.82 7.04 3.47
C THR A 60 8.50 7.93 2.44
N GLU A 61 9.36 8.82 2.92
CA GLU A 61 10.19 9.66 2.04
C GLU A 61 11.19 8.84 1.22
N ALA A 62 11.63 7.71 1.77
CA ALA A 62 12.55 6.81 1.10
C ALA A 62 11.90 6.19 -0.15
N PHE A 63 10.63 5.78 -0.05
CA PHE A 63 9.89 5.26 -1.20
C PHE A 63 9.54 6.36 -2.21
N ASP A 64 9.22 7.56 -1.74
CA ASP A 64 8.98 8.72 -2.61
C ASP A 64 10.24 9.09 -3.44
N ARG A 65 11.43 9.00 -2.85
CA ARG A 65 12.70 9.11 -3.58
C ARG A 65 12.89 7.96 -4.58
N ARG A 66 12.52 6.73 -4.22
CA ARG A 66 12.58 5.57 -5.13
C ARG A 66 11.75 5.81 -6.40
N LEU A 67 10.55 6.37 -6.29
CA LEU A 67 9.70 6.69 -7.44
C LEU A 67 10.34 7.71 -8.40
N ARG A 68 11.23 8.57 -7.90
CA ARG A 68 11.98 9.58 -8.67
C ARG A 68 13.39 9.12 -9.08
N GLY A 69 13.60 7.80 -9.18
CA GLY A 69 14.86 7.22 -9.63
C GLY A 69 15.90 6.95 -8.52
N GLY A 70 15.52 7.15 -7.25
CA GLY A 70 16.35 6.76 -6.12
C GLY A 70 16.52 5.23 -5.96
N PRO A 71 17.35 4.79 -5.00
CA PRO A 71 17.62 3.37 -4.77
C PRO A 71 16.37 2.63 -4.25
N SER A 72 16.33 1.31 -4.47
CA SER A 72 15.26 0.45 -3.93
C SER A 72 15.21 0.51 -2.41
N VAL A 73 14.01 0.44 -1.86
CA VAL A 73 13.76 0.46 -0.41
C VAL A 73 12.77 -0.63 -0.06
N ASP A 74 12.95 -1.23 1.12
CA ASP A 74 11.97 -2.16 1.68
C ASP A 74 10.70 -1.40 2.06
N HIS A 75 9.60 -1.77 1.41
CA HIS A 75 8.27 -1.22 1.67
C HIS A 75 7.28 -2.29 2.19
N ALA A 76 7.69 -3.56 2.24
CA ALA A 76 6.83 -4.68 2.60
C ALA A 76 6.83 -4.95 4.12
N THR A 77 7.99 -4.77 4.78
CA THR A 77 8.16 -5.17 6.18
C THR A 77 7.23 -4.42 7.16
N ALA A 78 6.96 -3.13 6.91
CA ALA A 78 6.10 -2.34 7.79
C ALA A 78 4.67 -2.91 7.88
N GLY A 79 4.11 -3.32 6.74
CA GLY A 79 2.80 -3.95 6.67
C GLY A 79 2.75 -5.29 7.39
N ALA A 80 3.77 -6.12 7.17
CA ALA A 80 3.89 -7.42 7.80
C ALA A 80 3.96 -7.34 9.33
N LYS A 81 4.74 -6.38 9.88
CA LYS A 81 4.83 -6.15 11.32
C LYS A 81 3.47 -5.82 11.94
N ILE A 82 2.74 -4.89 11.33
CA ILE A 82 1.40 -4.50 11.81
C ILE A 82 0.41 -5.64 11.68
N ALA A 83 0.50 -6.46 10.63
CA ALA A 83 -0.34 -7.64 10.49
C ALA A 83 -0.09 -8.64 11.64
N VAL A 84 1.17 -8.89 11.99
CA VAL A 84 1.54 -9.75 13.13
C VAL A 84 1.08 -9.15 14.45
N GLU A 85 1.25 -7.84 14.67
CA GLU A 85 0.80 -7.18 15.91
C GLU A 85 -0.73 -7.28 16.11
N ARG A 86 -1.51 -7.19 15.02
CA ARG A 86 -2.97 -7.19 15.08
C ARG A 86 -3.60 -8.59 15.06
N TRP A 87 -3.00 -9.54 14.33
CA TRP A 87 -3.59 -10.87 14.10
C TRP A 87 -2.66 -12.04 14.42
N GLY A 88 -1.37 -11.80 14.70
CA GLY A 88 -0.39 -12.85 15.02
C GLY A 88 -0.53 -13.44 16.42
N GLY A 89 -1.39 -12.88 17.27
CA GLY A 89 -1.67 -13.37 18.63
C GLY A 89 -2.66 -14.54 18.72
N GLY A 90 -3.17 -15.04 17.59
CA GLY A 90 -4.09 -16.18 17.55
C GLY A 90 -3.39 -17.49 17.91
N ARG A 91 -3.44 -17.84 19.20
CA ARG A 91 -3.48 -19.23 19.67
C ARG A 91 -4.86 -19.49 20.24
#